data_AF-A0A9X3MX36-F1
#
_entry.id   AF-A0A9X3MX36-F1
#
_cell.length_a   1.000
_cell.length_b   1.000
_cell.length_c   1.000
_cell.angle_alpha   90.00
_cell.angle_beta   90.00
_cell.angle_gamma   90.00
#
_symmetry.space_group_name_H-M   'P 1'
#
loop_
_entity.id
_entity.type
_entity.pdbx_description
1 polymer ?
#
loop_
_entity_poly.entity_id
_entity_poly.type
_entity_poly.pdbx_seq_one_letter_code
_entity_poly.pdbx_strand_id
1 'polypeptide(L)'
;MFPANSHTIRPATAHDAIALRRLAAAAGVGPLAGRTLVAEHDHAVIAALSLSENRTIAASDLAPSYVATLLRLRADGIKAYEREPRLSERIREAVLGPRQQEIAEAA
;
A
#
# COMPACT_ATOMS: atom_id res chain seq x y z
N MET A 1 20.75 -7.42 -2.48
CA MET A 1 20.57 -6.24 -1.60
C MET A 1 20.09 -5.09 -2.49
N PHE A 2 18.86 -4.61 -2.30
CA PHE A 2 18.31 -3.51 -3.10
C PHE A 2 18.87 -2.18 -2.56
N PRO A 3 19.39 -1.26 -3.39
CA PRO A 3 19.87 0.02 -2.88
C PRO A 3 18.70 0.76 -2.21
N ALA A 4 18.81 0.98 -0.90
CA ALA A 4 17.74 1.53 -0.08
C ALA A 4 17.34 2.97 -0.44
N ASN A 5 18.12 3.64 -1.30
CA ASN A 5 18.04 5.08 -1.51
C ASN A 5 17.65 5.48 -2.93
N SER A 6 17.52 4.54 -3.87
CA SER A 6 17.28 4.90 -5.28
C SER A 6 15.82 5.16 -5.60
N HIS A 7 14.89 4.66 -4.77
CA HIS A 7 13.44 4.78 -4.97
C HIS A 7 12.74 5.12 -3.66
N THR A 8 11.94 6.18 -3.68
CA THR A 8 11.11 6.55 -2.53
C THR A 8 9.73 5.90 -2.69
N ILE A 9 9.34 5.05 -1.74
CA ILE A 9 7.99 4.48 -1.67
C ILE A 9 7.19 5.29 -0.65
N ARG A 10 6.13 5.97 -1.10
CA ARG A 10 5.30 6.82 -0.24
C ARG A 10 3.81 6.75 -0.61
N PRO A 11 2.90 7.13 0.29
CA PRO A 11 1.51 7.38 -0.07
C PRO A 11 1.40 8.46 -1.16
N ALA A 12 0.49 8.25 -2.09
CA ALA A 12 0.12 9.23 -3.10
C ALA A 12 -0.57 10.42 -2.42
N THR A 13 -0.29 11.61 -2.94
CA THR A 13 -0.90 12.88 -2.53
C THR A 13 -1.74 13.43 -3.69
N ALA A 14 -2.51 14.49 -3.43
CA ALA A 14 -3.29 15.17 -4.48
C ALA A 14 -2.40 15.70 -5.64
N HIS A 15 -1.13 16.03 -5.36
CA HIS A 15 -0.18 16.50 -6.37
C HIS A 15 0.18 15.41 -7.39
N ASP A 16 0.09 14.13 -7.00
CA ASP A 16 0.43 13.00 -7.86
C ASP A 16 -0.69 12.67 -8.87
N ALA A 17 -1.86 13.32 -8.79
CA ALA A 17 -3.03 12.97 -9.59
C ALA A 17 -2.78 13.05 -11.10
N ILE A 18 -2.01 14.03 -11.57
CA ILE A 18 -1.65 14.17 -12.99
C ILE A 18 -0.68 13.06 -13.39
N ALA A 19 0.34 12.78 -12.56
CA ALA A 19 1.33 11.75 -12.83
C ALA A 19 0.68 10.36 -12.91
N LEU A 20 -0.22 10.04 -11.98
CA LEU A 20 -0.96 8.77 -11.96
C LEU A 20 -1.86 8.58 -13.18
N ARG A 21 -2.54 9.65 -13.64
CA ARG A 21 -3.34 9.60 -14.88
C ARG A 21 -2.48 9.36 -16.11
N ARG A 22 -1.33 10.03 -16.21
CA ARG A 22 -0.37 9.84 -17.31
C ARG A 22 0.20 8.42 -17.31
N LEU A 23 0.56 7.91 -16.13
CA LEU A 23 1.06 6.56 -15.95
C LEU A 23 0.04 5.49 -16.37
N ALA A 24 -1.23 5.66 -15.97
CA ALA A 24 -2.31 4.76 -16.38
C ALA A 24 -2.56 4.80 -17.90
N ALA A 25 -2.58 6.00 -18.48
CA ALA A 25 -2.74 6.17 -19.92
C ALA A 25 -1.58 5.55 -20.72
N ALA A 26 -0.34 5.73 -20.27
CA ALA A 26 0.84 5.13 -20.89
C ALA A 26 0.82 3.60 -20.82
N ALA A 27 0.29 3.04 -19.73
CA ALA A 27 0.09 1.60 -19.58
C ALA A 27 -1.17 1.07 -20.30
N GLY A 28 -1.98 1.93 -20.94
CA GLY A 28 -3.21 1.53 -21.62
C GLY A 28 -4.32 1.02 -20.69
N VAL A 29 -4.29 1.41 -19.41
CA VAL A 29 -5.24 0.95 -18.38
C VAL A 29 -6.00 2.10 -17.73
N GLY A 30 -7.10 1.78 -17.07
CA GLY A 30 -7.86 2.75 -16.30
C GLY A 30 -7.08 3.32 -15.08
N PRO A 31 -7.46 4.51 -14.59
CA PRO A 31 -6.82 5.10 -13.41
C PRO A 31 -7.00 4.24 -12.17
N LEU A 32 -6.00 4.23 -11.29
CA LEU A 32 -6.10 3.60 -9.97
C LEU A 32 -7.14 4.30 -9.09
N ALA A 33 -7.93 3.52 -8.36
CA ALA A 33 -8.85 4.04 -7.35
C ALA A 33 -8.32 3.84 -5.92
N GLY A 34 -8.82 4.66 -5.01
CA GLY A 34 -8.58 4.55 -3.57
C GLY A 34 -7.16 4.94 -3.14
N ARG A 35 -6.79 4.48 -1.94
CA ARG A 35 -5.47 4.77 -1.35
C ARG A 35 -4.39 4.12 -2.21
N THR A 36 -3.45 4.93 -2.67
CA THR A 36 -2.42 4.51 -3.61
C THR A 36 -1.04 4.75 -3.01
N LEU A 37 -0.11 3.81 -3.22
CA LEU A 37 1.32 4.00 -3.00
C LEU A 37 1.97 4.36 -4.33
N VAL A 38 2.93 5.28 -4.30
CA VAL A 38 3.76 5.64 -5.45
C VAL A 38 5.22 5.28 -5.18
N ALA A 39 5.90 4.86 -6.25
CA ALA A 39 7.34 4.76 -6.31
C ALA A 39 7.87 5.96 -7.10
N GLU A 40 8.71 6.74 -6.45
CA GLU A 40 9.33 7.94 -7.00
C GLU A 40 10.82 7.70 -7.23
N HIS A 41 11.29 8.07 -8.42
CA HIS A 41 12.69 8.09 -8.82
C HIS A 41 12.99 9.43 -9.47
N ASP A 42 14.04 10.13 -9.02
CA ASP A 42 14.42 11.47 -9.52
C ASP A 42 13.22 12.44 -9.62
N HIS A 43 12.39 12.50 -8.57
CA HIS A 43 11.17 13.33 -8.49
C HIS A 43 10.05 12.99 -9.47
N ALA A 44 10.17 11.88 -10.20
CA ALA A 44 9.13 11.37 -11.09
C ALA A 44 8.48 10.11 -10.50
N VAL A 45 7.14 10.06 -10.54
CA VAL A 45 6.40 8.83 -10.23
C VAL A 45 6.56 7.84 -11.37
N ILE A 46 7.28 6.75 -11.12
CA ILE A 46 7.59 5.72 -12.12
C ILE A 46 6.68 4.49 -12.00
N ALA A 47 6.09 4.27 -10.83
CA ALA A 47 5.13 3.19 -10.60
C ALA A 47 4.16 3.54 -9.47
N ALA A 48 3.01 2.87 -9.44
CA ALA A 48 2.02 3.04 -8.41
C ALA A 48 1.24 1.74 -8.13
N LEU A 49 0.77 1.57 -6.90
CA LEU A 49 -0.03 0.43 -6.46
C LEU A 49 -1.26 0.92 -5.69
N SER A 50 -2.45 0.49 -6.10
CA SER A 50 -3.68 0.70 -5.33
C SER A 50 -3.78 -0.31 -4.20
N LEU A 51 -3.91 0.18 -2.96
CA LEU A 51 -4.08 -0.66 -1.77
C LEU A 51 -5.44 -1.36 -1.75
N SER A 52 -6.47 -0.73 -2.32
CA SER A 52 -7.84 -1.25 -2.38
C SER A 52 -8.00 -2.30 -3.49
N GLU A 53 -7.45 -2.04 -4.67
CA GLU A 53 -7.61 -2.95 -5.83
C GLU A 53 -6.49 -3.98 -5.94
N ASN A 54 -5.41 -3.82 -5.17
CA ASN A 54 -4.16 -4.59 -5.30
C ASN A 54 -3.59 -4.56 -6.73
N ARG A 55 -3.88 -3.48 -7.48
CA ARG A 55 -3.47 -3.29 -8.87
C ARG A 55 -2.24 -2.40 -8.94
N THR A 56 -1.25 -2.83 -9.71
CA THR A 56 -0.01 -2.09 -9.94
C THR A 56 0.03 -1.56 -11.36
N ILE A 57 0.48 -0.31 -11.53
CA ILE A 57 0.81 0.30 -12.81
C ILE A 57 2.26 0.79 -12.77
N ALA A 58 3.01 0.60 -13.84
CA ALA A 58 4.43 0.96 -13.90
C ALA A 58 4.78 1.44 -15.30
N ALA A 59 5.70 2.42 -15.37
CA ALA A 59 6.26 2.89 -16.62
C ALA A 59 7.21 1.81 -17.15
N SER A 60 6.87 1.18 -18.27
CA SER A 60 7.58 0.01 -18.81
C SER A 60 9.05 0.31 -19.17
N ASP A 61 9.36 1.57 -19.46
CA ASP A 61 10.67 2.09 -19.86
C ASP A 61 11.52 2.57 -18.67
N LEU A 62 10.88 3.02 -17.59
CA LEU A 62 11.55 3.70 -16.47
C LEU A 62 11.55 2.89 -15.17
N ALA A 63 10.63 1.94 -14.99
CA ALA A 63 10.48 1.21 -13.74
C ALA A 63 11.16 -0.17 -13.79
N PRO A 64 12.25 -0.37 -13.03
CA PRO A 64 12.82 -1.71 -12.85
C PRO A 64 11.78 -2.68 -12.28
N SER A 65 11.85 -3.95 -12.68
CA SER A 65 10.91 -5.00 -12.25
C SER A 65 10.77 -5.14 -10.73
N TYR A 66 11.84 -4.87 -9.97
CA TYR A 66 11.83 -4.93 -8.51
C TYR A 66 11.01 -3.81 -7.84
N VAL A 67 10.68 -2.71 -8.54
CA VAL A 67 9.89 -1.62 -7.96
C VAL A 67 8.48 -2.08 -7.60
N ALA A 68 7.89 -2.94 -8.43
CA ALA A 68 6.59 -3.57 -8.12
C ALA A 68 6.67 -4.42 -6.84
N THR A 69 7.78 -5.13 -6.65
CA THR A 69 8.05 -5.91 -5.42
C THR A 69 8.14 -5.00 -4.19
N LEU A 70 8.84 -3.87 -4.29
CA LEU A 70 8.95 -2.90 -3.18
C LEU A 70 7.60 -2.28 -2.82
N LEU A 71 6.79 -1.91 -3.81
CA LEU A 71 5.43 -1.40 -3.60
C LEU A 71 4.57 -2.43 -2.87
N ARG A 72 4.61 -3.70 -3.30
CA ARG A 72 3.82 -4.76 -2.65
C ARG A 72 4.29 -5.04 -1.23
N LEU A 73 5.60 -5.13 -1.00
CA LEU A 73 6.16 -5.30 0.33
C LEU A 73 5.69 -4.19 1.29
N ARG A 74 5.67 -2.94 0.81
CA ARG A 74 5.18 -1.83 1.63
C ARG A 74 3.68 -1.90 1.88
N ALA A 75 2.89 -2.27 0.87
CA ALA A 75 1.46 -2.46 0.99
C ALA A 75 1.10 -3.55 2.01
N ASP A 76 1.82 -4.67 1.98
CA ASP A 76 1.63 -5.78 2.92
C ASP A 76 1.98 -5.37 4.35
N GLY A 77 3.06 -4.59 4.54
CA GLY A 77 3.40 -4.02 5.85
C GLY A 77 2.33 -3.07 6.40
N ILE A 78 1.72 -2.24 5.55
CA ILE A 78 0.60 -1.36 5.95
C ILE A 78 -0.61 -2.22 6.32
N LYS A 79 -0.98 -3.21 5.51
CA LYS A 79 -2.11 -4.11 5.80
C LYS A 79 -1.90 -4.90 7.10
N ALA A 80 -0.68 -5.38 7.35
CA ALA A 80 -0.34 -6.07 8.58
C ALA A 80 -0.50 -5.15 9.79
N TYR A 81 0.02 -3.92 9.70
CA TYR A 81 -0.16 -2.91 10.75
C TYR A 81 -1.63 -2.56 10.98
N GLU A 82 -2.44 -2.46 9.92
CA GLU A 82 -3.88 -2.18 10.03
C GLU A 82 -4.69 -3.35 10.59
N ARG A 83 -4.20 -4.59 10.43
CA ARG A 83 -4.81 -5.81 10.97
C ARG A 83 -4.44 -6.06 12.42
N GLU A 84 -3.32 -5.49 12.90
CA GLU A 84 -2.87 -5.68 14.27
C GLU A 84 -3.85 -5.01 15.24
N PRO A 85 -4.42 -5.75 16.21
CA PRO A 85 -5.24 -5.14 17.25
C PRO A 85 -4.41 -4.10 18.01
N ARG A 86 -5.03 -2.96 18.32
CA ARG A 86 -4.34 -1.85 18.99
C ARG A 86 -3.79 -2.36 20.31
N LEU A 87 -2.66 -1.83 20.77
CA LEU A 87 -2.07 -2.22 22.05
C LEU A 87 -3.07 -2.16 23.21
N SER A 88 -3.96 -1.16 23.22
CA SER A 88 -5.04 -1.04 24.20
C SER A 88 -6.05 -2.19 24.15
N GLU A 89 -6.36 -2.70 22.96
CA GLU A 89 -7.27 -3.83 22.76
C GLU A 89 -6.59 -5.13 23.21
N ARG A 90 -5.30 -5.31 22.86
CA ARG A 90 -4.50 -6.45 23.32
C ARG A 90 -4.32 -6.49 24.83
N ILE A 91 -3.99 -5.35 25.46
CA ILE A 91 -3.88 -5.25 26.92
C ILE A 91 -5.24 -5.50 27.56
N ARG A 92 -6.32 -4.96 27.00
CA ARG A 92 -7.67 -5.18 27.52
C ARG A 92 -8.07 -6.65 27.47
N GLU A 93 -7.82 -7.34 26.36
CA GLU A 93 -8.12 -8.76 26.22
C GLU A 93 -7.27 -9.61 27.19
N ALA A 94 -5.99 -9.27 27.37
CA ALA A 94 -5.11 -9.93 28.32
C ALA A 94 -5.50 -9.72 29.79
N VAL A 95 -6.12 -8.57 30.12
CA VAL A 95 -6.48 -8.20 31.50
C VAL A 95 -7.94 -8.55 31.84
N LEU A 96 -8.88 -8.41 30.90
CA LEU A 96 -10.33 -8.58 31.13
C LEU A 96 -10.91 -9.87 30.53
N GLY A 97 -10.16 -10.62 29.72
CA GLY A 97 -10.66 -11.80 29.00
C GLY A 97 -11.53 -11.44 27.77
N PRO A 98 -11.98 -12.45 26.99
CA PRO A 98 -12.74 -12.26 25.76
C PRO A 98 -14.11 -11.62 26.00
N ARG A 99 -14.66 -10.91 25.00
CA ARG A 99 -15.94 -10.19 25.13
C ARG A 99 -17.10 -11.16 25.37
N GLN A 100 -18.02 -10.81 26.27
CA GLN A 100 -19.24 -11.60 26.51
C GLN A 100 -20.11 -11.82 25.25
N GLN A 101 -19.96 -10.99 24.22
CA GLN A 101 -20.66 -11.15 22.94
C GLN A 101 -20.14 -12.36 22.13
N GLU A 102 -18.86 -12.71 22.23
CA GLU A 102 -18.26 -13.87 21.53
C GLU A 102 -18.59 -15.19 22.26
N ILE A 103 -18.80 -15.13 23.58
CA ILE A 103 -19.24 -16.29 24.38
C ILE A 103 -20.71 -16.64 24.07
N ALA A 104 -21.53 -15.64 23.73
CA ALA A 104 -22.94 -15.84 23.37
C ALA A 104 -23.14 -16.34 21.94
N GLU A 105 -22.20 -16.09 21.01
CA GLU A 105 -22.25 -16.62 19.64
C GLU A 105 -21.67 -18.04 19.52
N ALA A 106 -20.93 -18.51 20.53
CA ALA A 106 -20.31 -19.83 20.57
C ALA A 106 -21.09 -20.88 21.41
N ALA A 107 -22.25 -20.52 21.95
CA ALA A 107 -23.15 -21.37 22.75
C ALA A 107 -24.45 -21.68 22.00
#